data_AF-A0A1B6IF08-F1
#
_entry.id   AF-A0A1B6IF08-F1
#
_cell.length_a   1.000
_cell.length_b   1.000
_cell.length_c   1.000
_cell.angle_alpha   90.00
_cell.angle_beta   90.00
_cell.angle_gamma   90.00
#
_symmetry.space_group_name_H-M   'P 1'
#
loop_
_entity.id
_entity.type
_entity.pdbx_description
1 polymer ?
#
loop_
_entity_poly.entity_id
_entity_poly.type
_entity_poly.pdbx_seq_one_letter_code
_entity_poly.pdbx_strand_id
1 'polypeptide(L)'
;AHFNYAKSAHLYLQDCASLKSRMTPAEYHKFTDLGYCTIRRSSKYFAGISPDQTIEQTVMRLAKSREGVTVPGRGITDNATAKWALGMFSLINVCEQFETFCNVYSQTSEQHVDMRIARRKRDNEDVEKLDGWFASHCPFPEISDIVSIGNGVVGDETITCHQAEEKGNEMMAAIINDTFGFLKFERKKAVKPLSTMTAKLTVKDIVVPIDPMLLFQRIAISQPTTE
;
A
#
# COMPACT_ATOMS: atom_id res chain seq x y z
N ALA A 1 -2.73 -1.24 35.60
CA ALA A 1 -3.93 -0.39 35.78
C ALA A 1 -3.48 1.03 36.09
N HIS A 2 -4.04 2.02 35.42
CA HIS A 2 -3.53 3.39 35.42
C HIS A 2 -3.85 4.08 36.77
N PHE A 3 -2.83 4.55 37.49
CA PHE A 3 -2.88 4.95 38.90
C PHE A 3 -3.96 5.99 39.24
N ASN A 4 -4.29 6.86 38.28
CA ASN A 4 -5.33 7.86 38.44
C ASN A 4 -6.73 7.26 38.60
N TYR A 5 -7.04 6.13 37.95
CA TYR A 5 -8.33 5.44 38.14
C TYR A 5 -8.45 4.84 39.53
N ALA A 6 -7.34 4.34 40.11
CA ALA A 6 -7.35 3.83 41.48
C ALA A 6 -7.61 4.97 42.47
N LYS A 7 -7.04 6.16 42.24
CA LYS A 7 -7.27 7.35 43.07
C LYS A 7 -8.72 7.84 43.01
N SER A 8 -9.36 7.79 41.84
CA SER A 8 -10.75 8.24 41.66
C SER A 8 -11.81 7.16 41.85
N ALA A 9 -11.42 5.92 42.17
CA ALA A 9 -12.35 4.79 42.32
C ALA A 9 -13.47 5.04 43.34
N HIS A 10 -13.16 5.77 44.42
CA HIS A 10 -14.16 6.13 45.44
C HIS A 10 -15.23 7.10 44.91
N LEU A 11 -14.85 8.06 44.07
CA LEU A 11 -15.80 8.97 43.40
C LEU A 11 -16.68 8.20 42.42
N TYR A 12 -16.08 7.29 41.65
CA TYR A 12 -16.83 6.43 40.73
C TYR A 12 -17.91 5.60 41.47
N LEU A 13 -17.57 5.02 42.62
CA LEU A 13 -18.54 4.26 43.43
C LEU A 13 -19.67 5.14 43.99
N GLN A 14 -19.35 6.36 44.44
CA GLN A 14 -20.34 7.32 44.92
C GLN A 14 -21.29 7.74 43.79
N ASP A 15 -20.75 8.01 42.60
CA ASP A 15 -21.54 8.32 41.41
C ASP A 15 -22.45 7.14 41.02
N CYS A 16 -21.90 5.91 41.01
CA CYS A 16 -22.68 4.69 40.75
C CYS A 16 -23.85 4.52 41.71
N ALA A 17 -23.65 4.81 43.00
CA ALA A 17 -24.72 4.74 44.00
C ALA A 17 -25.84 5.78 43.75
N SER A 18 -25.52 6.91 43.12
CA SER A 18 -26.48 7.97 42.79
C SER A 18 -27.22 7.77 41.46
N LEU A 19 -26.86 6.77 40.66
CA LEU A 19 -27.38 6.59 39.29
C LEU A 19 -28.90 6.41 39.24
N LYS A 20 -29.48 5.68 40.21
CA LYS A 20 -30.93 5.41 40.26
C LYS A 20 -31.76 6.70 40.38
N SER A 21 -31.22 7.72 41.04
CA SER A 21 -31.87 9.03 41.17
C SER A 21 -31.61 9.98 39.99
N ARG A 22 -30.60 9.69 39.15
CA ARG A 22 -30.16 10.57 38.05
C ARG A 22 -30.65 10.11 36.68
N MET A 23 -30.92 8.82 36.52
CA MET A 23 -31.39 8.22 35.27
C MET A 23 -32.90 7.98 35.31
N THR A 24 -33.53 7.92 34.14
CA THR A 24 -34.91 7.43 34.07
C THR A 24 -34.94 5.94 34.44
N PRO A 25 -36.06 5.42 34.98
CA PRO A 25 -36.17 4.00 35.37
C PRO A 25 -35.86 3.02 34.23
N ALA A 26 -36.24 3.38 33.00
CA ALA A 26 -35.98 2.56 31.81
C ALA A 26 -34.49 2.52 31.44
N GLU A 27 -33.79 3.64 31.54
CA GLU A 27 -32.34 3.70 31.29
C GLU A 27 -31.56 2.99 32.38
N TYR A 28 -31.97 3.15 33.65
CA TYR A 28 -31.36 2.46 34.77
C TYR A 28 -31.44 0.93 34.59
N HIS A 29 -32.62 0.40 34.25
CA HIS A 29 -32.80 -1.03 33.96
C HIS A 29 -31.94 -1.50 32.77
N LYS A 30 -31.88 -0.72 31.68
CA LYS A 30 -30.98 -1.04 30.55
C LYS A 30 -29.51 -1.08 30.97
N PHE A 31 -29.11 -0.16 31.84
CA PHE A 31 -27.74 -0.03 32.29
C PHE A 31 -27.31 -1.14 33.27
N THR A 32 -28.15 -1.49 34.25
CA THR A 32 -27.82 -2.48 35.28
C THR A 32 -28.16 -3.91 34.84
N ASP A 33 -29.37 -4.12 34.33
CA ASP A 33 -29.94 -5.47 34.19
C ASP A 33 -29.70 -6.04 32.79
N LEU A 34 -29.65 -5.17 31.76
CA LEU A 34 -29.35 -5.57 30.38
C LEU A 34 -27.88 -5.40 30.01
N GLY A 35 -27.04 -4.83 30.90
CA GLY A 35 -25.60 -4.75 30.71
C GLY A 35 -25.14 -3.78 29.62
N TYR A 36 -25.97 -2.79 29.25
CA TYR A 36 -25.66 -1.81 28.19
C TYR A 36 -24.55 -0.82 28.59
N CYS A 37 -24.01 -0.97 29.80
CA CYS A 37 -22.82 -0.28 30.29
C CYS A 37 -21.49 -0.85 29.75
N THR A 38 -21.54 -1.87 28.90
CA THR A 38 -20.34 -2.47 28.27
C THR A 38 -20.55 -2.72 26.78
N ILE A 39 -19.49 -2.50 25.99
CA ILE A 39 -19.43 -2.83 24.56
C ILE A 39 -18.64 -4.12 24.41
N ARG A 40 -19.15 -5.04 23.57
CA ARG A 40 -18.54 -6.35 23.33
C ARG A 40 -18.16 -6.48 21.86
N ARG A 41 -16.88 -6.78 21.60
CA ARG A 41 -16.37 -7.11 20.26
C ARG A 41 -16.47 -8.60 19.93
N SER A 42 -16.78 -9.44 20.93
CA SER A 42 -16.96 -10.88 20.77
C SER A 42 -17.96 -11.44 21.77
N SER A 43 -18.54 -12.61 21.47
CA SER A 43 -19.50 -13.31 22.32
C SER A 43 -18.88 -14.03 23.53
N LYS A 44 -17.56 -13.93 23.73
CA LYS A 44 -16.84 -14.57 24.85
C LYS A 44 -17.27 -14.00 26.21
N TYR A 45 -17.27 -14.84 27.24
CA TYR A 45 -17.51 -14.41 28.63
C TYR A 45 -16.48 -13.36 29.07
N PHE A 46 -16.90 -12.34 29.82
CA PHE A 46 -16.08 -11.20 30.27
C PHE A 46 -15.39 -10.37 29.18
N ALA A 47 -15.83 -10.45 27.92
CA ALA A 47 -15.30 -9.63 26.82
C ALA A 47 -15.92 -8.22 26.72
N GLY A 48 -16.68 -7.81 27.75
CA GLY A 48 -17.29 -6.49 27.82
C GLY A 48 -16.28 -5.48 28.34
N ILE A 49 -16.01 -4.45 27.55
CA ILE A 49 -15.20 -3.30 27.94
C ILE A 49 -16.13 -2.09 28.11
N SER A 50 -15.78 -1.15 28.99
CA SER A 50 -16.62 0.04 29.14
C SER A 50 -16.65 0.84 27.83
N PRO A 51 -17.74 1.56 27.52
CA PRO A 51 -17.82 2.43 26.35
C PRO A 51 -16.67 3.41 26.29
N ASP A 52 -16.30 4.01 27.42
CA ASP A 52 -15.17 4.94 27.54
C ASP A 52 -13.84 4.29 27.11
N GLN A 53 -13.53 3.10 27.64
CA GLN A 53 -12.34 2.35 27.24
C GLN A 53 -12.40 1.91 25.77
N THR A 54 -13.59 1.61 25.25
CA THR A 54 -13.77 1.27 23.84
C THR A 54 -13.49 2.47 22.96
N ILE A 55 -14.01 3.64 23.32
CA ILE A 55 -13.74 4.90 22.63
C ILE A 55 -12.25 5.18 22.70
N GLU A 56 -11.61 5.04 23.86
CA GLU A 56 -10.17 5.27 23.99
C GLU A 56 -9.32 4.31 23.12
N GLN A 57 -9.57 3.01 23.21
CA GLN A 57 -8.76 2.00 22.52
C GLN A 57 -9.03 1.92 21.00
N THR A 58 -10.21 2.34 20.57
CA THR A 58 -10.64 2.23 19.16
C THR A 58 -10.61 3.57 18.46
N VAL A 59 -11.36 4.53 19.01
CA VAL A 59 -11.57 5.83 18.41
C VAL A 59 -10.37 6.72 18.70
N MET A 60 -9.91 6.79 19.95
CA MET A 60 -8.77 7.64 20.31
C MET A 60 -7.45 7.07 19.78
N ARG A 61 -7.27 5.76 19.65
CA ARG A 61 -6.09 5.15 18.98
C ARG A 61 -5.88 5.71 17.57
N LEU A 62 -6.95 5.86 16.81
CA LEU A 62 -6.92 6.36 15.44
C LEU A 62 -7.03 7.89 15.38
N ALA A 63 -7.73 8.53 16.33
CA ALA A 63 -7.73 9.99 16.48
C ALA A 63 -6.36 10.55 16.89
N LYS A 64 -5.55 9.75 17.58
CA LYS A 64 -4.18 10.04 18.00
C LYS A 64 -3.12 9.49 17.04
N SER A 65 -3.53 8.80 15.96
CA SER A 65 -2.61 8.46 14.87
C SER A 65 -2.10 9.75 14.19
N ARG A 66 -1.00 9.68 13.45
CA ARG A 66 -0.27 10.86 12.92
C ARG A 66 -1.13 11.77 12.02
N GLU A 67 -2.24 11.25 11.49
CA GLU A 67 -3.19 11.96 10.62
C GLU A 67 -4.60 12.08 11.24
N GLY A 68 -4.75 11.79 12.54
CA GLY A 68 -6.04 11.85 13.25
C GLY A 68 -6.44 13.26 13.71
N VAL A 69 -7.68 13.40 14.21
CA VAL A 69 -8.28 14.69 14.61
C VAL A 69 -7.72 15.27 15.91
N THR A 70 -7.21 14.44 16.81
CA THR A 70 -6.80 14.88 18.16
C THR A 70 -5.30 15.12 18.28
N VAL A 71 -4.62 15.45 17.18
CA VAL A 71 -3.21 15.82 17.22
C VAL A 71 -3.05 17.09 18.08
N PRO A 72 -2.18 17.10 19.11
CA PRO A 72 -1.99 18.27 19.95
C PRO A 72 -1.51 19.48 19.12
N GLY A 73 -2.23 20.60 19.17
CA GLY A 73 -1.72 21.91 18.71
C GLY A 73 -2.22 22.43 17.35
N ARG A 74 -3.13 21.75 16.64
CA ARG A 74 -3.85 22.35 15.50
C ARG A 74 -5.33 22.43 15.81
N GLY A 75 -5.90 23.63 15.69
CA GLY A 75 -7.33 23.87 15.87
C GLY A 75 -8.14 22.96 14.95
N ILE A 76 -9.08 22.23 15.53
CA ILE A 76 -9.98 21.34 14.79
C ILE A 76 -11.08 22.22 14.18
N THR A 77 -11.19 22.27 12.86
CA THR A 77 -12.33 22.95 12.20
C THR A 77 -13.51 22.01 12.11
N ASP A 78 -14.74 22.52 12.22
CA ASP A 78 -15.95 21.69 12.25
C ASP A 78 -16.08 20.77 11.03
N ASN A 79 -15.65 21.24 9.85
CA ASN A 79 -15.63 20.45 8.62
C ASN A 79 -14.59 19.32 8.65
N ALA A 80 -13.42 19.53 9.27
CA ALA A 80 -12.42 18.48 9.44
C ALA A 80 -12.87 17.42 10.47
N THR A 81 -13.51 17.85 11.56
CA THR A 81 -14.17 16.94 12.52
C THR A 81 -15.22 16.10 11.82
N ALA A 82 -16.06 16.73 10.99
CA ALA A 82 -17.13 16.04 10.26
C ALA A 82 -16.56 15.01 9.28
N LYS A 83 -15.57 15.38 8.46
CA LYS A 83 -14.93 14.46 7.50
C LYS A 83 -14.24 13.30 8.18
N TRP A 84 -13.52 13.54 9.27
CA TRP A 84 -12.88 12.48 10.02
C TRP A 84 -13.93 11.61 10.71
N ALA A 85 -14.92 12.17 11.41
CA ALA A 85 -15.98 11.40 12.05
C ALA A 85 -16.74 10.51 11.04
N LEU A 86 -16.95 10.99 9.81
CA LEU A 86 -17.61 10.23 8.75
C LEU A 86 -16.69 9.19 8.08
N GLY A 87 -15.42 9.54 7.83
CA GLY A 87 -14.46 8.65 7.16
C GLY A 87 -13.80 7.62 8.08
N MET A 88 -13.79 7.90 9.38
CA MET A 88 -13.15 7.09 10.41
C MET A 88 -13.77 5.70 10.51
N PHE A 89 -15.08 5.56 10.36
CA PHE A 89 -15.72 4.24 10.41
C PHE A 89 -15.26 3.35 9.25
N SER A 90 -15.10 3.93 8.06
CA SER A 90 -14.54 3.25 6.89
C SER A 90 -13.06 2.96 7.07
N LEU A 91 -12.30 3.89 7.63
CA LEU A 91 -10.87 3.73 7.88
C LEU A 91 -10.59 2.71 8.98
N ILE A 92 -11.38 2.64 10.05
CA ILE A 92 -11.28 1.55 11.04
C ILE A 92 -11.42 0.23 10.33
N ASN A 93 -12.42 0.09 9.45
CA ASN A 93 -12.58 -1.14 8.70
C ASN A 93 -11.37 -1.40 7.79
N VAL A 94 -10.85 -0.40 7.07
CA VAL A 94 -9.65 -0.55 6.21
C VAL A 94 -8.39 -0.85 7.02
N CYS A 95 -8.15 -0.16 8.12
CA CYS A 95 -7.02 -0.40 9.02
C CYS A 95 -7.17 -1.73 9.73
N GLU A 96 -8.37 -2.12 10.14
CA GLU A 96 -8.64 -3.48 10.62
C GLU A 96 -8.39 -4.47 9.49
N GLN A 97 -8.82 -4.19 8.26
CA GLN A 97 -8.50 -5.01 7.09
C GLN A 97 -6.99 -5.02 6.81
N PHE A 98 -6.23 -3.94 7.06
CA PHE A 98 -4.78 -3.81 6.83
C PHE A 98 -3.95 -4.42 7.96
N GLU A 99 -4.35 -4.24 9.21
CA GLU A 99 -3.83 -4.95 10.38
C GLU A 99 -4.15 -6.44 10.24
N THR A 100 -5.34 -6.78 9.72
CA THR A 100 -5.71 -8.14 9.31
C THR A 100 -4.87 -8.62 8.11
N PHE A 101 -4.57 -7.75 7.13
CA PHE A 101 -3.85 -8.06 5.89
C PHE A 101 -2.36 -8.25 6.11
N CYS A 102 -1.73 -7.30 6.80
CA CYS A 102 -0.36 -7.39 7.29
C CYS A 102 -0.26 -8.38 8.46
N ASN A 103 -1.40 -8.82 9.02
CA ASN A 103 -1.48 -9.68 10.22
C ASN A 103 -0.70 -9.07 11.40
N VAL A 104 -0.67 -7.73 11.45
CA VAL A 104 0.04 -6.88 12.41
C VAL A 104 -0.97 -6.23 13.36
N TYR A 105 -1.27 -6.90 14.47
CA TYR A 105 -2.29 -6.48 15.45
C TYR A 105 -1.70 -5.78 16.68
N SER A 106 -1.94 -4.48 16.80
CA SER A 106 -1.51 -3.73 17.98
C SER A 106 -2.44 -4.01 19.17
N GLN A 107 -2.13 -5.04 19.99
CA GLN A 107 -2.95 -5.45 21.15
C GLN A 107 -2.85 -4.47 22.34
N THR A 108 -1.70 -3.80 22.48
CA THR A 108 -1.50 -2.62 23.32
C THR A 108 -1.15 -1.46 22.39
N SER A 109 -1.21 -0.20 22.85
CA SER A 109 -0.55 0.88 22.09
C SER A 109 0.95 0.64 21.91
N GLU A 110 1.53 -0.35 22.61
CA GLU A 110 2.94 -0.72 22.63
C GLU A 110 3.19 -2.10 21.98
N GLN A 111 3.06 -2.12 20.65
CA GLN A 111 3.91 -2.81 19.65
C GLN A 111 3.58 -4.23 19.12
N HIS A 112 3.80 -4.35 17.81
CA HIS A 112 3.77 -5.59 17.00
C HIS A 112 5.16 -6.19 16.74
N VAL A 113 5.25 -7.48 16.37
CA VAL A 113 6.52 -8.23 16.14
C VAL A 113 7.27 -7.91 14.85
N ASP A 114 6.56 -7.59 13.78
CA ASP A 114 7.19 -7.03 12.56
C ASP A 114 7.33 -5.51 12.65
N MET A 115 6.69 -4.90 13.66
CA MET A 115 7.13 -3.64 14.26
C MET A 115 8.20 -3.86 15.36
N ARG A 116 8.67 -5.09 15.66
CA ARG A 116 9.75 -5.24 16.65
C ARG A 116 11.04 -4.72 16.04
N ILE A 117 11.78 -4.04 16.90
CA ILE A 117 12.94 -3.25 16.55
C ILE A 117 13.99 -4.07 15.79
N ALA A 118 14.24 -5.32 16.19
CA ALA A 118 15.28 -6.14 15.57
C ALA A 118 14.95 -6.62 14.14
N ARG A 119 13.66 -6.72 13.79
CA ARG A 119 13.21 -7.23 12.48
C ARG A 119 13.04 -6.08 11.48
N ARG A 120 12.45 -4.95 11.89
CA ARG A 120 12.50 -3.68 11.11
C ARG A 120 13.93 -3.26 10.79
N LYS A 121 14.85 -3.51 11.72
CA LYS A 121 16.26 -3.19 11.53
C LYS A 121 16.89 -4.04 10.42
N ARG A 122 16.67 -5.35 10.42
CA ARG A 122 17.22 -6.24 9.38
C ARG A 122 16.59 -5.97 8.00
N ASP A 123 15.29 -5.72 7.97
CA ASP A 123 14.59 -5.41 6.72
C ASP A 123 15.10 -4.09 6.11
N ASN A 124 15.38 -3.06 6.92
CA ASN A 124 16.02 -1.82 6.45
C ASN A 124 17.46 -2.05 5.99
N GLU A 125 18.21 -2.90 6.68
CA GLU A 125 19.59 -3.25 6.29
C GLU A 125 19.62 -4.00 4.95
N ASP A 126 18.64 -4.86 4.66
CA ASP A 126 18.55 -5.55 3.37
C ASP A 126 18.05 -4.61 2.25
N VAL A 127 17.19 -3.64 2.58
CA VAL A 127 16.81 -2.56 1.65
C VAL A 127 18.02 -1.70 1.27
N GLU A 128 18.90 -1.35 2.22
CA GLU A 128 20.14 -0.61 1.95
C GLU A 128 21.11 -1.38 1.04
N LYS A 129 21.19 -2.70 1.21
CA LYS A 129 22.01 -3.54 0.32
C LYS A 129 21.46 -3.55 -1.09
N LEU A 130 20.14 -3.65 -1.25
CA LEU A 130 19.50 -3.57 -2.56
C LEU A 130 19.70 -2.19 -3.19
N ASP A 131 19.61 -1.11 -2.43
CA ASP A 131 19.83 0.25 -2.92
C ASP A 131 21.29 0.48 -3.37
N GLY A 132 22.26 0.03 -2.57
CA GLY A 132 23.67 0.06 -2.97
C GLY A 132 23.97 -0.79 -4.21
N TRP A 133 23.27 -1.92 -4.36
CA TRP A 133 23.35 -2.73 -5.57
C TRP A 133 22.79 -1.99 -6.78
N PHE A 134 21.62 -1.36 -6.66
CA PHE A 134 21.02 -0.57 -7.75
C PHE A 134 21.81 0.71 -8.07
N ALA A 135 22.50 1.31 -7.10
CA ALA A 135 23.35 2.49 -7.34
C ALA A 135 24.56 2.18 -8.23
N SER A 136 25.11 0.98 -8.09
CA SER A 136 26.19 0.48 -8.96
C SER A 136 25.68 -0.18 -10.24
N HIS A 137 24.46 -0.72 -10.21
CA HIS A 137 23.81 -1.42 -11.32
C HIS A 137 22.46 -0.77 -11.61
N CYS A 138 22.49 0.44 -12.16
CA CYS A 138 21.26 1.18 -12.44
C CYS A 138 20.36 0.34 -13.36
N PRO A 139 19.14 -0.01 -12.94
CA PRO A 139 18.23 -0.80 -13.79
C PRO A 139 17.67 0.02 -14.96
N PHE A 140 17.81 1.35 -14.91
CA PHE A 140 17.37 2.29 -15.92
C PHE A 140 18.52 3.26 -16.27
N PRO A 141 19.62 2.78 -16.88
CA PRO A 141 20.70 3.67 -17.28
C PRO A 141 20.20 4.65 -18.34
N GLU A 142 20.74 5.87 -18.35
CA GLU A 142 20.48 6.82 -19.44
C GLU A 142 21.22 6.34 -20.69
N ILE A 143 20.51 5.60 -21.53
CA ILE A 143 21.00 5.08 -22.79
C ILE A 143 20.16 5.62 -23.94
N SER A 144 20.79 5.91 -25.07
CA SER A 144 20.10 6.31 -26.31
C SER A 144 19.25 5.19 -26.90
N ASP A 145 19.58 3.95 -26.54
CA ASP A 145 19.04 2.77 -27.17
C ASP A 145 17.87 2.18 -26.37
N ILE A 146 16.91 1.60 -27.06
CA ILE A 146 15.75 0.99 -26.42
C ILE A 146 16.12 -0.43 -25.98
N VAL A 147 16.20 -0.65 -24.67
CA VAL A 147 16.57 -1.96 -24.11
C VAL A 147 15.40 -2.56 -23.35
N SER A 148 15.15 -3.85 -23.59
CA SER A 148 14.22 -4.60 -22.77
C SER A 148 14.89 -5.05 -21.47
N ILE A 149 14.39 -4.56 -20.34
CA ILE A 149 14.90 -4.87 -19.00
C ILE A 149 14.80 -6.37 -18.70
N GLY A 150 13.76 -7.04 -19.21
CA GLY A 150 13.53 -8.45 -18.93
C GLY A 150 14.48 -9.40 -19.67
N ASN A 151 14.97 -9.00 -20.85
CA ASN A 151 15.74 -9.90 -21.72
C ASN A 151 17.07 -9.35 -22.23
N GLY A 152 17.38 -8.08 -21.97
CA GLY A 152 18.59 -7.41 -22.41
C GLY A 152 18.67 -7.16 -23.91
N VAL A 153 17.61 -7.40 -24.68
CA VAL A 153 17.59 -7.14 -26.12
C VAL A 153 17.57 -5.65 -26.36
N VAL A 154 18.52 -5.18 -27.16
CA VAL A 154 18.65 -3.81 -27.63
C VAL A 154 17.91 -3.69 -28.98
N GLY A 155 17.00 -2.72 -29.09
CA GLY A 155 16.29 -2.41 -30.32
C GLY A 155 17.18 -1.65 -31.30
N ASP A 156 17.03 -1.92 -32.58
CA ASP A 156 17.65 -1.16 -33.66
C ASP A 156 16.84 0.11 -34.00
N GLU A 157 17.34 0.93 -34.93
CA GLU A 157 16.66 2.13 -35.45
C GLU A 157 15.28 1.83 -36.06
N THR A 158 14.97 0.57 -36.37
CA THR A 158 13.67 0.19 -36.93
C THR A 158 12.59 0.05 -35.86
N ILE A 159 12.98 -0.10 -34.60
CA ILE A 159 12.07 -0.23 -33.46
C ILE A 159 11.47 1.13 -33.11
N THR A 160 10.14 1.18 -33.06
CA THR A 160 9.38 2.43 -32.84
C THR A 160 8.43 2.35 -31.67
N CYS A 161 8.59 1.34 -30.79
CA CYS A 161 7.69 1.11 -29.64
C CYS A 161 7.62 2.28 -28.66
N HIS A 162 8.68 3.08 -28.55
CA HIS A 162 8.72 4.30 -27.74
C HIS A 162 7.82 5.42 -28.29
N GLN A 163 7.55 5.43 -29.60
CA GLN A 163 6.67 6.39 -30.30
C GLN A 163 5.23 5.88 -30.44
N ALA A 164 4.82 4.90 -29.61
CA ALA A 164 3.52 4.26 -29.78
C ALA A 164 2.35 5.24 -29.68
N GLU A 165 2.47 6.22 -28.77
CA GLU A 165 1.46 7.26 -28.59
C GLU A 165 1.40 8.23 -29.78
N GLU A 166 2.56 8.75 -30.22
CA GLU A 166 2.65 9.68 -31.35
C GLU A 166 2.09 9.07 -32.63
N LYS A 167 2.54 7.86 -32.99
CA LYS A 167 2.03 7.13 -34.16
C LYS A 167 0.56 6.75 -34.00
N GLY A 168 0.12 6.44 -32.78
CA GLY A 168 -1.28 6.21 -32.47
C GLY A 168 -2.13 7.43 -32.80
N ASN A 169 -1.67 8.62 -32.39
CA ASN A 169 -2.34 9.89 -32.65
C ASN A 169 -2.35 10.24 -34.15
N GLU A 170 -1.24 10.03 -34.87
CA GLU A 170 -1.17 10.21 -36.32
C GLU A 170 -2.17 9.31 -37.07
N MET A 171 -2.23 8.02 -36.70
CA MET A 171 -3.18 7.09 -37.29
C MET A 171 -4.62 7.49 -36.96
N MET A 172 -4.90 7.89 -35.73
CA MET A 172 -6.23 8.35 -35.33
C MET A 172 -6.64 9.58 -36.13
N ALA A 173 -5.75 10.56 -36.30
CA ALA A 173 -6.02 11.75 -37.10
C ALA A 173 -6.32 11.41 -38.57
N ALA A 174 -5.63 10.43 -39.15
CA ALA A 174 -5.88 9.96 -40.51
C ALA A 174 -7.22 9.23 -40.70
N ILE A 175 -7.82 8.72 -39.61
CA ILE A 175 -9.11 8.02 -39.62
C ILE A 175 -10.28 9.00 -39.43
N ILE A 176 -10.02 10.20 -38.92
CA ILE A 176 -11.07 11.20 -38.70
C ILE A 176 -11.67 11.60 -40.05
N ASN A 177 -12.99 11.41 -40.19
CA ASN A 177 -13.81 11.61 -41.41
C ASN A 177 -13.76 10.49 -42.45
N ASP A 178 -13.06 9.38 -42.19
CA ASP A 178 -13.13 8.20 -43.05
C ASP A 178 -14.33 7.31 -42.70
N THR A 179 -14.88 6.62 -43.70
CA THR A 179 -16.00 5.70 -43.50
C THR A 179 -15.51 4.34 -43.02
N PHE A 180 -16.06 3.86 -41.91
CA PHE A 180 -15.62 2.63 -41.23
C PHE A 180 -15.51 1.41 -42.15
N GLY A 181 -16.41 1.25 -43.12
CA GLY A 181 -16.42 0.12 -44.06
C GLY A 181 -15.24 0.06 -45.03
N PHE A 182 -14.51 1.16 -45.24
CA PHE A 182 -13.34 1.23 -46.12
C PHE A 182 -12.01 1.33 -45.36
N LEU A 183 -12.05 1.43 -44.02
CA LEU A 183 -10.86 1.48 -43.18
C LEU A 183 -10.06 0.18 -43.30
N LYS A 184 -8.80 0.30 -43.72
CA LYS A 184 -7.84 -0.80 -43.75
C LYS A 184 -6.64 -0.46 -42.88
N PHE A 185 -6.39 -1.29 -41.87
CA PHE A 185 -5.20 -1.17 -41.04
C PHE A 185 -4.00 -1.81 -41.74
N GLU A 186 -3.04 -0.98 -42.14
CA GLU A 186 -1.80 -1.44 -42.73
C GLU A 186 -0.80 -1.84 -41.65
N ARG A 187 -0.32 -3.09 -41.69
CA ARG A 187 0.74 -3.56 -40.77
C ARG A 187 2.04 -2.74 -40.85
N LYS A 188 2.28 -2.04 -41.96
CA LYS A 188 3.44 -1.15 -42.14
C LYS A 188 3.38 0.10 -41.26
N LYS A 189 2.17 0.58 -40.96
CA LYS A 189 1.93 1.76 -40.10
C LYS A 189 1.89 1.40 -38.62
N ALA A 190 1.70 0.11 -38.32
CA ALA A 190 1.77 -0.39 -36.95
C ALA A 190 3.18 -0.20 -36.37
N VAL A 191 3.20 0.13 -35.09
CA VAL A 191 4.42 0.31 -34.31
C VAL A 191 5.15 -1.04 -34.20
N LYS A 192 6.48 -1.02 -34.35
CA LYS A 192 7.30 -2.25 -34.24
C LYS A 192 7.74 -2.48 -32.79
N PRO A 193 7.31 -3.59 -32.15
CA PRO A 193 7.74 -3.94 -30.80
C PRO A 193 9.15 -4.56 -30.79
N LEU A 194 9.82 -4.52 -29.63
CA LEU A 194 11.12 -5.17 -29.42
C LEU A 194 11.11 -6.68 -29.70
N SER A 195 9.95 -7.34 -29.60
CA SER A 195 9.80 -8.76 -29.94
C SER A 195 10.04 -9.08 -31.42
N THR A 196 10.06 -8.07 -32.29
CA THR A 196 10.42 -8.23 -33.71
C THR A 196 11.93 -8.44 -33.89
N MET A 197 12.74 -8.07 -32.89
CA MET A 197 14.19 -8.28 -32.92
C MET A 197 14.50 -9.76 -32.74
N THR A 198 15.23 -10.32 -33.71
CA THR A 198 15.85 -11.64 -33.51
C THR A 198 17.14 -11.46 -32.74
N ALA A 199 17.22 -12.03 -31.54
CA ALA A 199 18.47 -12.11 -30.78
C ALA A 199 19.46 -13.00 -31.54
N LYS A 200 20.31 -12.38 -32.36
CA LYS A 200 21.37 -13.03 -33.12
C LYS A 200 22.68 -12.33 -32.75
N LEU A 201 23.71 -13.12 -32.44
CA LEU A 201 25.05 -12.58 -32.23
C LEU A 201 25.98 -13.05 -33.33
N THR A 202 26.81 -12.12 -33.82
CA THR A 202 27.88 -12.44 -34.75
C THR A 202 29.15 -12.70 -33.96
N VAL A 203 29.59 -13.95 -33.90
CA VAL A 203 30.86 -14.34 -33.27
C VAL A 203 31.79 -14.83 -34.37
N LYS A 204 32.90 -14.14 -34.62
CA LYS A 204 33.89 -14.48 -35.65
C LYS A 204 33.24 -14.76 -37.02
N ASP A 205 32.42 -13.81 -37.48
CA ASP A 205 31.66 -13.85 -38.75
C ASP A 205 30.58 -14.95 -38.88
N ILE A 206 30.29 -15.68 -37.80
CA ILE A 206 29.20 -16.65 -37.74
C ILE A 206 28.05 -16.04 -36.94
N VAL A 207 26.88 -15.92 -37.57
CA VAL A 207 25.66 -15.46 -36.92
C VAL A 207 25.01 -16.64 -36.19
N VAL A 208 25.06 -16.60 -34.86
CA VAL A 208 24.46 -17.62 -34.00
C VAL A 208 23.14 -17.07 -33.43
N PRO A 209 22.00 -17.78 -33.61
CA PRO A 209 20.76 -17.43 -32.95
C PRO A 209 20.88 -17.73 -31.45
N ILE A 210 20.52 -16.76 -30.63
CA ILE A 210 20.54 -16.88 -29.17
C ILE A 210 19.12 -16.66 -28.66
N ASP A 211 18.73 -17.49 -27.70
CA ASP A 211 17.52 -17.26 -26.94
C ASP A 211 17.87 -16.36 -25.74
N PRO A 212 17.42 -15.09 -25.76
CA PRO A 212 17.68 -14.18 -24.67
C PRO A 212 16.84 -14.56 -23.45
N MET A 213 16.03 -15.60 -23.43
CA MET A 213 15.38 -16.11 -22.21
C MET A 213 16.27 -17.08 -21.42
N LEU A 214 17.27 -17.69 -22.06
CA LEU A 214 18.14 -18.66 -21.41
C LEU A 214 19.28 -17.97 -20.67
N LEU A 215 19.27 -18.05 -19.34
CA LEU A 215 20.28 -17.42 -18.46
C LEU A 215 21.72 -17.81 -18.85
N PHE A 216 21.97 -19.07 -19.15
CA PHE A 216 23.30 -19.54 -19.58
C PHE A 216 23.76 -18.91 -20.88
N GLN A 217 22.83 -18.68 -21.83
CA GLN A 217 23.17 -18.00 -23.07
C GLN A 217 23.41 -16.51 -22.82
N ARG A 218 22.66 -15.85 -21.92
CA ARG A 218 22.94 -14.45 -21.53
C ARG A 218 24.32 -14.27 -20.89
N ILE A 219 24.70 -15.16 -19.97
CA ILE A 219 26.00 -15.10 -19.28
C ILE A 219 27.16 -15.31 -20.27
N ALA A 220 26.96 -16.11 -21.31
CA ALA A 220 27.96 -16.29 -22.37
C ALA A 220 28.24 -15.00 -23.18
N ILE A 221 27.29 -14.06 -23.21
CA ILE A 221 27.43 -12.75 -23.89
C ILE A 221 28.22 -11.76 -23.03
N SER A 222 28.13 -11.87 -21.70
CA SER A 222 28.76 -10.93 -20.75
C SER A 222 30.25 -11.19 -20.50
N GLN A 223 30.92 -12.04 -21.28
CA GLN A 223 32.37 -12.18 -21.19
C GLN A 223 33.02 -10.88 -21.70
N PRO A 224 33.89 -10.22 -20.91
CA PRO A 224 34.57 -9.02 -21.37
C PRO A 224 35.38 -9.35 -22.61
N THR A 225 35.22 -8.55 -23.67
CA THR A 225 36.24 -8.41 -24.70
C THR A 225 37.54 -8.07 -24.00
N THR A 226 38.43 -9.05 -23.93
CA THR A 226 39.78 -8.91 -23.43
C THR A 226 40.51 -7.96 -24.37
N GLU A 227 40.91 -6.79 -23.86
CA GLU A 227 42.14 -6.14 -24.32
C GLU A 227 43.35 -6.97 -23.87
#